data_AF-A0A1Q7FF66-F1
#
_entry.id   AF-A0A1Q7FF66-F1
#
_cell.length_a   1.000
_cell.length_b   1.000
_cell.length_c   1.000
_cell.angle_alpha   90.00
_cell.angle_beta   90.00
_cell.angle_gamma   90.00
#
_symmetry.space_group_name_H-M   'P 1'
#
loop_
_entity.id
_entity.type
_entity.pdbx_description
1 polymer ?
#
loop_
_entity_poly.entity_id
_entity_poly.type
_entity_poly.pdbx_seq_one_letter_code
_entity_poly.pdbx_strand_id
1 'polypeptide(L)'
;MTDADDLRELAQRLLTHPHPEGATSIELFVQRLPDAWSEIPPPPGSRLLGSALHSRRGRPTLIEAVYDADGVSAAVLAMCDAELTKSGWGVFQGFGPRPGGFMPAAP
;
A
#
# COMPACT_ATOMS: atom_id res chain seq x y z
N MET A 1 -25.72 15.75 2.91
CA MET A 1 -24.95 14.59 2.42
C MET A 1 -24.91 14.68 0.92
N THR A 2 -23.71 14.62 0.33
CA THR A 2 -23.57 14.55 -1.12
C THR A 2 -23.64 13.09 -1.56
N ASP A 3 -23.99 12.82 -2.82
CA ASP A 3 -24.04 11.46 -3.39
C ASP A 3 -22.71 10.69 -3.18
N ALA A 4 -21.59 11.41 -3.23
CA ALA A 4 -20.26 10.86 -2.95
C ALA A 4 -20.08 10.45 -1.47
N ASP A 5 -20.65 11.19 -0.52
CA ASP A 5 -20.61 10.83 0.90
C ASP A 5 -21.45 9.57 1.17
N ASP A 6 -22.62 9.47 0.54
CA ASP A 6 -23.54 8.35 0.69
C ASP A 6 -22.94 7.08 0.09
N LEU A 7 -22.33 7.18 -1.10
CA LEU A 7 -21.61 6.08 -1.74
C LEU A 7 -20.41 5.62 -0.91
N ARG A 8 -19.65 6.57 -0.33
CA ARG A 8 -18.53 6.27 0.56
C ARG A 8 -19.00 5.49 1.79
N GLU A 9 -20.07 5.95 2.44
CA GLU A 9 -20.63 5.28 3.61
C GLU A 9 -21.14 3.88 3.27
N LEU A 10 -21.89 3.73 2.17
CA LEU A 10 -22.38 2.44 1.70
C LEU A 10 -21.22 1.47 1.43
N ALA A 11 -20.20 1.90 0.69
CA ALA A 11 -19.03 1.09 0.37
C ALA A 11 -18.29 0.66 1.64
N GLN A 12 -18.07 1.56 2.60
CA GLN A 12 -17.45 1.21 3.89
C GLN A 12 -18.22 0.12 4.63
N ARG A 13 -19.55 0.27 4.72
CA ARG A 13 -20.42 -0.72 5.39
C ARG A 13 -20.40 -2.07 4.68
N LEU A 14 -20.42 -2.07 3.34
CA LEU A 14 -20.36 -3.29 2.56
C LEU A 14 -19.01 -3.98 2.69
N LEU A 15 -17.90 -3.25 2.69
CA LEU A 15 -16.56 -3.87 2.76
C LEU A 15 -16.20 -4.34 4.19
N THR A 16 -16.85 -3.78 5.21
CA THR A 16 -16.68 -4.18 6.61
C THR A 16 -17.40 -5.50 6.87
N HIS A 17 -16.73 -6.62 6.61
CA HIS A 17 -17.25 -7.96 6.85
C HIS A 17 -16.57 -8.66 8.03
N PRO A 18 -17.28 -9.52 8.79
CA PRO A 18 -16.65 -10.38 9.77
C PRO A 18 -15.72 -11.38 9.07
N HIS A 19 -14.41 -11.25 9.31
CA HIS A 19 -13.40 -12.16 8.78
C HIS A 19 -13.06 -13.24 9.82
N PRO A 20 -12.73 -14.49 9.41
CA PRO A 20 -12.41 -15.58 10.34
C PRO A 20 -11.30 -15.32 11.37
N GLU A 21 -10.44 -14.32 11.19
CA GLU A 21 -9.37 -14.01 12.15
C GLU A 21 -9.63 -12.71 12.96
N GLY A 22 -10.83 -12.13 12.80
CA GLY A 22 -11.36 -11.04 13.62
C GLY A 22 -12.15 -10.01 12.81
N ALA A 23 -12.82 -9.08 13.52
CA ALA A 23 -13.49 -7.95 12.89
C ALA A 23 -12.48 -7.12 12.07
N THR A 24 -12.73 -7.04 10.77
CA THR A 24 -12.02 -6.18 9.83
C THR A 24 -12.83 -4.90 9.69
N SER A 25 -12.20 -3.75 9.85
CA SER A 25 -12.77 -2.44 9.59
C SER A 25 -12.03 -1.77 8.43
N ILE A 26 -12.78 -1.13 7.54
CA ILE A 26 -12.21 -0.44 6.39
C ILE A 26 -12.60 1.03 6.44
N GLU A 27 -11.60 1.90 6.43
CA GLU A 27 -11.77 3.33 6.30
C GLU A 27 -11.42 3.76 4.88
N LEU A 28 -12.35 4.46 4.22
CA LEU A 28 -12.16 4.98 2.86
C LEU A 28 -11.82 6.48 2.88
N PHE A 29 -10.80 6.84 2.11
CA PHE A 29 -10.27 8.20 1.97
C PHE A 29 -10.38 8.63 0.51
N VAL A 30 -11.24 9.61 0.22
CA VAL A 30 -11.42 10.13 -1.15
C VAL A 30 -10.29 11.11 -1.48
N GLN A 31 -9.60 10.87 -2.60
CA GLN A 31 -8.52 11.71 -3.13
C GLN A 31 -7.37 12.02 -2.15
N ARG A 32 -7.21 11.22 -1.09
CA ARG A 32 -6.16 11.40 -0.09
C ARG A 32 -5.71 10.06 0.48
N LEU A 33 -4.50 10.06 1.03
CA LEU A 33 -3.98 8.99 1.89
C LEU A 33 -4.35 9.28 3.35
N PRO A 34 -4.36 8.27 4.23
CA PRO A 34 -4.35 8.49 5.67
C PRO A 34 -3.05 9.21 6.07
N ASP A 35 -3.13 10.12 7.05
CA ASP A 35 -2.05 11.06 7.37
C ASP A 35 -0.70 10.38 7.67
N ALA A 36 -0.73 9.21 8.30
CA ALA A 36 0.47 8.43 8.66
C ALA A 36 1.18 7.77 7.46
N TRP A 37 0.66 7.88 6.23
CA TRP A 37 1.20 7.24 5.02
C TRP A 37 1.73 8.22 3.97
N SER A 38 1.95 9.48 4.36
CA SER A 38 2.47 10.53 3.48
C SER A 38 3.94 10.31 3.03
N GLU A 39 4.65 9.36 3.62
CA GLU A 39 6.07 9.07 3.30
C GLU A 39 6.28 8.19 2.06
N ILE A 40 5.23 7.54 1.55
CA ILE A 40 5.34 6.70 0.34
C ILE A 40 5.23 7.61 -0.90
N PRO A 41 6.25 7.66 -1.77
CA PRO A 41 6.20 8.51 -2.95
C PRO A 41 5.08 8.03 -3.90
N PRO A 42 4.24 8.94 -4.43
CA PRO A 42 3.23 8.56 -5.40
C PRO A 42 3.89 8.19 -6.75
N PRO A 43 3.25 7.34 -7.57
CA PRO A 43 3.70 7.08 -8.93
C PRO A 43 3.82 8.42 -9.72
N PRO A 44 4.94 8.68 -10.42
CA PRO A 44 5.10 9.93 -11.16
C PRO A 44 4.02 10.16 -12.20
N GLY A 45 3.55 11.40 -12.32
CA GLY A 45 2.52 11.77 -13.29
C GLY A 45 1.13 11.20 -13.00
N SER A 46 0.93 10.56 -11.84
CA SER A 46 -0.37 9.98 -11.48
C SER A 46 -1.22 10.89 -10.60
N ARG A 47 -2.53 10.66 -10.61
CA ARG A 47 -3.51 11.33 -9.75
C ARG A 47 -4.12 10.32 -8.77
N LEU A 48 -4.06 10.62 -7.48
CA LEU A 48 -4.71 9.79 -6.46
C LEU A 48 -6.24 9.90 -6.58
N LEU A 49 -6.92 8.77 -6.78
CA LEU A 49 -8.38 8.68 -6.77
C LEU A 49 -8.90 8.47 -5.35
N GLY A 50 -8.21 7.65 -4.56
CA GLY A 50 -8.53 7.41 -3.17
C GLY A 50 -7.72 6.27 -2.58
N SER A 51 -7.94 6.01 -1.29
CA SER A 51 -7.31 4.92 -0.57
C SER A 51 -8.25 4.25 0.43
N ALA A 52 -7.90 3.03 0.81
CA ALA A 52 -8.58 2.24 1.82
C ALA A 52 -7.57 1.79 2.87
N LEU A 53 -7.88 2.03 4.15
CA LEU A 53 -7.12 1.53 5.28
C LEU A 53 -7.88 0.37 5.91
N HIS A 54 -7.31 -0.82 5.78
CA HIS A 54 -7.81 -2.03 6.41
C HIS A 54 -7.19 -2.16 7.78
N SER A 55 -8.04 -2.32 8.78
CA SER A 55 -7.63 -2.57 10.15
C SER A 55 -8.26 -3.84 10.68
N ARG A 56 -7.52 -4.57 11.51
CA ARG A 56 -8.03 -5.72 12.24
C ARG A 56 -7.80 -5.51 13.73
N ARG A 57 -8.85 -5.70 14.54
CA ARG A 57 -8.80 -5.49 16.01
C ARG A 57 -8.20 -4.13 16.37
N GLY A 58 -8.56 -3.09 15.61
CA GLY A 58 -8.09 -1.70 15.80
C GLY A 58 -6.65 -1.43 15.38
N ARG A 59 -5.98 -2.36 14.68
CA ARG A 59 -4.61 -2.18 14.17
C ARG A 59 -4.62 -2.15 12.64
N PRO A 60 -4.02 -1.13 12.01
CA PRO A 60 -3.81 -1.12 10.56
C PRO A 60 -3.00 -2.35 10.11
N THR A 61 -3.49 -3.02 9.07
CA THR A 61 -2.84 -4.22 8.50
C THR A 61 -2.49 -4.06 7.03
N LEU A 62 -3.25 -3.26 6.29
CA LEU A 62 -3.05 -3.03 4.86
C LEU A 62 -3.56 -1.64 4.49
N ILE A 63 -2.81 -0.96 3.63
CA ILE A 63 -3.28 0.21 2.91
C ILE A 63 -3.32 -0.11 1.42
N GLU A 64 -4.41 0.27 0.77
CA GLU A 64 -4.54 0.23 -0.69
C GLU A 64 -4.75 1.65 -1.18
N ALA A 65 -4.01 2.06 -2.21
CA ALA A 65 -4.16 3.37 -2.83
C ALA A 65 -4.33 3.20 -4.34
N VAL A 66 -5.35 3.85 -4.90
CA VAL A 66 -5.67 3.75 -6.32
C VAL A 66 -5.29 5.05 -7.00
N TYR A 67 -4.38 4.94 -7.96
CA TYR A 67 -3.90 6.04 -8.77
C TYR A 67 -4.40 5.89 -10.20
N ASP A 68 -4.80 7.01 -10.76
CA ASP A 68 -5.03 7.18 -12.20
C ASP A 68 -3.69 7.58 -12.83
N ALA A 69 -3.18 6.76 -13.74
CA ALA A 69 -1.86 6.95 -14.35
C ALA A 69 -1.93 6.60 -15.83
N ASP A 70 -1.23 7.39 -16.65
CA ASP A 70 -1.17 7.17 -18.09
C ASP A 70 -0.21 6.01 -18.45
N GLY A 71 -0.59 5.25 -19.48
CA GLY A 71 0.24 4.19 -20.06
C GLY A 71 -0.15 2.78 -19.64
N VAL A 72 0.70 1.80 -20.01
CA VAL A 72 0.49 0.39 -19.69
C VAL A 72 1.06 0.06 -18.31
N SER A 73 0.44 -0.88 -17.59
CA SER A 73 0.76 -1.20 -16.19
C SER A 73 2.25 -1.49 -15.95
N ALA A 74 2.93 -2.16 -16.88
CA ALA A 74 4.36 -2.47 -16.75
C ALA A 74 5.24 -1.20 -16.72
N ALA A 75 4.88 -0.17 -17.50
CA ALA A 75 5.62 1.10 -17.52
C ALA A 75 5.41 1.87 -16.21
N VAL A 76 4.18 1.90 -15.70
CA VAL A 76 3.85 2.53 -14.42
C VAL A 76 4.61 1.87 -13.27
N LEU A 77 4.65 0.52 -13.25
CA LEU A 77 5.38 -0.22 -12.22
C LEU A 77 6.89 0.05 -12.26
N ALA A 78 7.49 0.13 -13.44
CA ALA A 78 8.92 0.48 -13.57
C ALA A 78 9.22 1.89 -13.06
N MET A 79 8.30 2.85 -13.28
CA MET A 79 8.43 4.21 -12.74
C MET A 79 8.32 4.25 -11.21
N CYS A 80 7.38 3.49 -10.64
CA CYS A 80 7.27 3.35 -9.19
C CYS A 80 8.55 2.80 -8.57
N ASP A 81 9.12 1.74 -9.15
CA ASP A 81 10.35 1.11 -8.66
C ASP A 81 11.54 2.08 -8.69
N ALA A 82 11.65 2.88 -9.76
CA ALA A 82 12.67 3.91 -9.88
C ALA A 82 12.54 5.01 -8.81
N GLU A 83 11.34 5.53 -8.55
CA GLU A 83 11.15 6.56 -7.50
C GLU A 83 11.30 6.03 -6.09
N LEU A 84 10.85 4.80 -5.82
CA LEU A 84 11.09 4.14 -4.54
C LEU A 84 12.60 4.01 -4.28
N THR A 85 13.34 3.49 -5.27
CA THR A 85 14.81 3.35 -5.20
C THR A 85 15.49 4.70 -4.96
N LYS A 86 15.08 5.74 -5.70
CA LYS A 86 15.59 7.11 -5.56
C LYS A 86 15.29 7.72 -4.19
N SER A 87 14.17 7.34 -3.58
CA SER A 87 13.76 7.77 -2.24
C SER A 87 14.42 6.94 -1.12
N GLY A 88 15.36 6.05 -1.47
CA GLY A 88 16.10 5.22 -0.52
C GLY A 88 15.36 3.95 -0.08
N TRP A 89 14.21 3.65 -0.68
CA TRP A 89 13.50 2.40 -0.45
C TRP A 89 14.17 1.28 -1.25
N GLY A 90 14.25 0.09 -0.67
CA GLY A 90 14.82 -1.07 -1.32
C GLY A 90 14.11 -2.34 -0.90
N VAL A 91 14.31 -3.41 -1.68
CA VAL A 91 13.73 -4.72 -1.35
C VAL A 91 14.33 -5.21 -0.05
N PHE A 92 13.47 -5.47 0.94
CA PHE A 92 13.87 -6.09 2.19
C PHE A 92 14.49 -7.46 1.92
N GLN A 93 15.78 -7.61 2.22
CA GLN A 93 16.55 -8.84 1.96
C GLN A 93 16.41 -9.90 3.06
N GLY A 94 15.47 -9.72 4.01
CA GLY A 94 15.35 -10.61 5.16
C GLY A 94 16.40 -10.36 6.25
N PHE A 95 16.22 -11.03 7.39
CA PHE A 95 17.29 -11.24 8.39
C PHE A 95 18.03 -12.53 8.06
N GLY A 96 18.60 -12.63 6.86
CA GLY A 96 19.46 -13.74 6.46
C GLY A 96 20.91 -13.52 6.89
N PRO A 97 21.72 -14.57 7.10
CA PRO A 97 23.16 -14.39 7.23
C PRO A 97 23.65 -13.64 5.98
N ARG A 98 24.40 -12.55 6.16
CA ARG A 98 25.03 -11.82 5.05
C ARG A 98 25.69 -12.85 4.11
N PRO A 99 25.52 -12.76 2.78
CA PRO A 99 26.27 -13.60 1.85
C PRO A 99 27.76 -13.30 2.04
N GLY A 100 28.45 -14.15 2.81
CA GLY A 100 29.83 -13.90 3.24
C GLY A 100 30.32 -14.65 4.47
N GLY A 101 29.58 -15.63 5.00
CA GLY A 101 30.02 -16.43 6.14
C GLY A 101 29.75 -17.91 5.93
N PHE A 102 30.78 -18.63 5.48
CA PHE A 102 31.13 -20.04 5.68
C PHE A 102 31.96 -20.47 4.45
N MET A 103 33.28 -20.27 4.52
CA MET A 103 34.20 -20.99 3.64
C MET A 103 34.32 -22.43 4.16
N PRO A 104 34.11 -23.46 3.32
CA PRO A 104 34.53 -24.81 3.68
C PRO A 104 36.07 -24.84 3.74
N ALA A 105 36.62 -25.45 4.78
CA ALA A 105 38.06 -25.73 4.82
C ALA A 105 38.42 -26.61 3.61
N ALA A 106 39.39 -26.16 2.81
CA ALA A 106 39.95 -26.93 1.71
C ALA A 106 40.64 -28.21 2.25
N PRO A 107 40.67 -29.30 1.45
CA PRO A 107 41.15 -30.63 1.88
C PRO A 107 42.63 -30.68 2.27
#